data_AF-A0A533RR88-F1
#
_entry.id   AF-A0A533RR88-F1
#
_cell.length_a   1.000
_cell.length_b   1.000
_cell.length_c   1.000
_cell.angle_alpha   90.00
_cell.angle_beta   90.00
_cell.angle_gamma   90.00
#
_symmetry.space_group_name_H-M   'P 1'
#
loop_
_entity.id
_entity.type
_entity.pdbx_description
1 polymer ?
#
loop_
_entity_poly.entity_id
_entity_poly.type
_entity_poly.pdbx_seq_one_letter_code
_entity_poly.pdbx_strand_id
1 'polypeptide(L)'
;WAAENGFDAIATTLTVSPYQDADAIAEEARAAAAEFGVTYVGADFRDRYGEATRRSRELGMYRQNYCGCVMSDVKARRDREARRRERAAARDSAT
;
A
#
# COMPACT_ATOMS: atom_id res chain seq x y z
N TRP A 1 -18.03 -3.72 14.26
CA TRP A 1 -18.94 -3.20 13.22
C TRP A 1 -19.50 -4.27 12.30
N ALA A 2 -18.72 -4.92 11.42
CA ALA A 2 -19.26 -5.88 10.43
C ALA A 2 -20.10 -7.00 11.07
N ALA A 3 -19.55 -7.70 12.07
CA ALA A 3 -20.27 -8.74 12.83
C ALA A 3 -21.53 -8.20 13.53
N GLU A 4 -21.44 -7.03 14.16
CA GLU A 4 -22.56 -6.39 14.88
C GLU A 4 -23.70 -5.94 13.95
N ASN A 5 -23.42 -5.77 12.66
CA ASN A 5 -24.40 -5.32 11.66
C ASN A 5 -24.81 -6.44 10.68
N GLY A 6 -24.44 -7.69 10.96
CA GLY A 6 -24.88 -8.84 10.18
C GLY A 6 -24.27 -8.94 8.78
N PHE A 7 -23.06 -8.40 8.56
CA PHE A 7 -22.33 -8.61 7.30
C PHE A 7 -21.65 -9.97 7.27
N ASP A 8 -21.74 -10.65 6.13
CA ASP A 8 -21.16 -11.99 5.94
C ASP A 8 -19.63 -11.97 5.84
N ALA A 9 -19.07 -10.86 5.33
CA ALA A 9 -17.66 -10.79 4.97
C ALA A 9 -17.04 -9.39 5.04
N ILE A 10 -15.71 -9.38 5.14
CA ILE A 10 -14.84 -8.21 5.03
C ILE A 10 -13.81 -8.42 3.91
N ALA A 11 -13.33 -7.31 3.35
CA ALA A 11 -12.28 -7.30 2.34
C ALA A 11 -11.37 -6.08 2.56
N THR A 12 -10.25 -6.04 1.83
CA THR A 12 -9.30 -4.93 1.89
C THR A 12 -8.90 -4.48 0.49
N THR A 13 -8.58 -3.19 0.36
CA THR A 13 -8.00 -2.60 -0.86
C THR A 13 -6.47 -2.63 -0.85
N LEU A 14 -5.86 -3.13 0.22
CA LEU A 14 -4.40 -3.14 0.44
C LEU A 14 -3.67 -4.29 -0.28
N THR A 15 -4.16 -4.73 -1.44
CA THR A 15 -3.56 -5.83 -2.23
C THR A 15 -3.22 -5.42 -3.67
N VAL A 16 -3.27 -4.13 -3.97
CA VAL A 16 -2.95 -3.58 -5.31
C VAL A 16 -1.48 -3.24 -5.49
N SER A 17 -0.74 -2.92 -4.42
CA SER A 17 0.65 -2.47 -4.54
C SER A 17 1.62 -3.65 -4.43
N PRO A 18 2.60 -3.78 -5.35
CA PRO A 18 3.65 -4.79 -5.24
C PRO A 18 4.62 -4.53 -4.07
N TYR A 19 4.52 -3.35 -3.42
CA TYR A 19 5.33 -2.99 -2.27
C TYR A 19 4.65 -3.33 -0.92
N GLN A 20 3.43 -3.85 -0.96
CA GLN A 20 2.73 -4.34 0.23
C GLN A 20 3.05 -5.82 0.46
N ASP A 21 3.11 -6.20 1.72
CA ASP A 21 3.18 -7.61 2.11
C ASP A 21 1.76 -8.21 2.07
N ALA A 22 1.34 -8.64 0.89
CA ALA A 22 -0.02 -9.15 0.68
C ALA A 22 -0.31 -10.41 1.49
N ASP A 23 0.71 -11.24 1.75
CA ASP A 23 0.56 -12.46 2.52
C ASP A 23 0.32 -12.15 3.99
N ALA A 24 1.13 -11.27 4.58
CA ALA A 24 0.92 -10.79 5.94
C ALA A 24 -0.45 -10.11 6.10
N ILE A 25 -0.85 -9.27 5.13
CA ILE A 25 -2.18 -8.63 5.13
C ILE A 25 -3.30 -9.67 5.13
N ALA A 26 -3.19 -10.70 4.29
CA ALA A 26 -4.21 -11.74 4.20
C ALA A 26 -4.24 -12.62 5.45
N GLU A 27 -3.10 -12.88 6.08
CA GLU A 27 -3.00 -13.59 7.35
C GLU A 27 -3.72 -12.83 8.47
N GLU A 28 -3.37 -11.56 8.68
CA GLU A 28 -3.98 -10.71 9.70
C GLU A 28 -5.49 -10.52 9.46
N ALA A 29 -5.90 -10.35 8.20
CA ALA A 29 -7.31 -10.20 7.85
C ALA A 29 -8.11 -11.49 8.11
N ARG A 30 -7.53 -12.67 7.87
CA ARG A 30 -8.15 -13.96 8.22
C ARG A 30 -8.25 -14.15 9.72
N ALA A 31 -7.21 -13.80 10.47
CA ALA A 31 -7.20 -13.91 11.92
C ALA A 31 -8.31 -13.03 12.54
N ALA A 32 -8.38 -11.75 12.13
CA ALA A 32 -9.43 -10.84 12.57
C ALA A 32 -10.83 -11.32 12.15
N ALA A 33 -11.00 -11.81 10.92
CA ALA A 33 -12.28 -12.32 10.45
C ALA A 33 -12.76 -13.52 11.28
N ALA A 34 -11.86 -14.47 11.57
CA ALA A 34 -12.14 -15.63 12.40
C ALA A 34 -12.53 -15.26 13.84
N GLU A 35 -11.84 -14.28 14.44
CA GLU A 35 -12.13 -13.80 15.80
C GLU A 35 -13.59 -13.29 15.93
N PHE A 36 -14.09 -12.61 14.91
CA PHE A 36 -15.43 -12.01 14.93
C PHE A 36 -16.50 -12.83 14.17
N GLY A 37 -16.16 -14.04 13.72
CA GLY A 37 -17.10 -14.91 13.01
C GLY A 37 -17.57 -14.37 11.64
N VAL A 38 -16.75 -13.55 10.98
CA VAL A 38 -17.00 -13.06 9.61
C VAL A 38 -16.04 -13.73 8.62
N THR A 39 -16.35 -13.67 7.33
CA THR A 39 -15.47 -14.22 6.28
C THR A 39 -14.50 -13.15 5.77
N TYR A 40 -13.23 -13.49 5.55
CA TYR A 40 -12.33 -12.63 4.77
C TYR A 40 -12.37 -12.99 3.28
N VAL A 41 -12.66 -12.01 2.43
CA VAL A 41 -12.59 -12.13 0.97
C VAL A 41 -11.34 -11.41 0.47
N GLY A 42 -10.29 -12.19 0.21
CA GLY A 42 -9.04 -11.72 -0.36
C GLY A 42 -9.01 -11.81 -1.88
N ALA A 43 -8.33 -10.86 -2.51
CA ALA A 43 -8.04 -10.88 -3.94
C ALA A 43 -6.66 -10.27 -4.20
N ASP A 44 -5.91 -10.86 -5.13
CA ASP A 44 -4.66 -10.31 -5.63
C ASP A 44 -4.96 -9.31 -6.76
N PHE A 45 -4.60 -8.05 -6.56
CA PHE A 45 -4.80 -6.97 -7.54
C PHE A 45 -3.48 -6.38 -8.05
N ARG A 46 -2.36 -7.08 -7.84
CA ARG A 46 -1.02 -6.56 -8.22
C ARG A 46 -0.89 -6.37 -9.73
N ASP A 47 -1.60 -7.16 -10.53
CA ASP A 47 -1.72 -7.00 -11.99
C ASP A 47 -2.31 -5.63 -12.38
N ARG A 48 -3.18 -5.06 -11.55
CA ARG A 48 -3.82 -3.74 -11.77
C ARG A 48 -2.97 -2.56 -11.31
N TYR A 49 -1.82 -2.78 -10.69
CA TYR A 49 -0.99 -1.72 -10.11
C TYR A 49 -0.61 -0.61 -11.11
N GLY A 50 -0.26 -1.01 -12.34
CA GLY A 50 0.12 -0.07 -13.40
C GLY A 50 -1.04 0.86 -13.79
N GLU A 51 -2.23 0.30 -13.99
CA GLU A 51 -3.43 1.07 -14.30
C GLU A 51 -3.84 1.97 -13.13
N ALA A 52 -3.87 1.43 -11.90
CA ALA A 52 -4.18 2.20 -10.71
C ALA A 52 -3.23 3.40 -10.55
N THR A 53 -1.94 3.21 -10.85
CA THR A 53 -0.95 4.29 -10.83
C THR A 53 -1.22 5.34 -11.90
N ARG A 54 -1.53 4.94 -13.14
CA ARG A 54 -1.89 5.88 -14.21
C ARG A 54 -3.13 6.71 -13.83
N ARG A 55 -4.23 6.05 -13.47
CA ARG A 55 -5.50 6.70 -13.12
C ARG A 55 -5.35 7.65 -11.93
N SER A 56 -4.62 7.25 -10.89
CA SER A 56 -4.38 8.13 -9.73
C SER A 56 -3.64 9.42 -10.10
N ARG A 57 -2.73 9.39 -11.07
CA ARG A 57 -2.02 10.58 -11.57
C ARG A 57 -2.93 11.47 -12.40
N GLU A 58 -3.72 10.88 -13.30
CA GLU A 58 -4.69 11.60 -14.13
C GLU A 58 -5.73 12.34 -13.28
N LEU A 59 -6.15 11.73 -12.16
CA LEU A 59 -7.08 12.30 -11.21
C LEU A 59 -6.45 13.31 -10.23
N GLY A 60 -5.14 13.55 -10.31
CA GLY A 60 -4.44 14.45 -9.38
C GLY A 60 -4.45 13.96 -7.92
N MET A 61 -4.60 12.65 -7.71
CA MET A 61 -4.69 12.08 -6.36
C MET A 61 -3.34 12.19 -5.64
N TYR A 62 -3.40 12.50 -4.35
CA TYR A 62 -2.24 12.34 -3.48
C TYR A 62 -1.82 10.87 -3.42
N ARG A 63 -0.56 10.60 -3.73
CA ARG A 63 0.03 9.26 -3.69
C ARG A 63 0.97 9.15 -2.50
N GLN A 64 0.49 8.52 -1.44
CA GLN A 64 1.27 8.28 -0.24
C GLN A 64 2.46 7.36 -0.55
N ASN A 65 3.66 7.73 -0.09
CA ASN A 65 4.89 6.93 -0.24
C ASN A 65 5.34 6.27 1.07
N TYR A 66 4.47 6.24 2.09
CA TYR A 66 4.68 5.62 3.39
C TYR A 66 3.32 5.18 3.97
N CYS A 67 3.24 4.14 4.79
CA CYS A 67 1.94 3.63 5.27
C CYS A 67 1.39 4.34 6.53
N GLY A 68 1.99 5.45 6.96
CA GLY A 68 1.61 6.16 8.18
C GLY A 68 2.33 5.72 9.46
N CYS A 69 2.99 4.56 9.48
CA CYS A 69 3.80 4.15 10.62
C CYS A 69 5.16 4.86 10.65
N VAL A 70 5.74 5.03 11.85
CA VAL A 70 7.03 5.71 12.05
C VAL A 70 8.15 5.06 11.25
N MET A 71 8.16 3.72 11.17
CA MET A 71 9.17 2.97 10.43
C MET A 71 9.09 3.25 8.93
N SER A 72 7.88 3.32 8.38
CA SER A 72 7.68 3.63 6.97
C SER A 72 7.97 5.08 6.65
N ASP A 73 7.71 6.02 7.57
CA ASP A 73 8.08 7.43 7.36
C ASP A 73 9.60 7.61 7.34
N VAL A 74 10.32 7.01 8.30
CA VAL A 74 11.78 7.04 8.34
C VAL A 74 12.37 6.47 7.04
N LYS A 75 11.86 5.32 6.57
CA LYS A 75 12.26 4.73 5.28
C LYS A 75 12.00 5.69 4.13
N ALA A 76 10.79 6.24 4.04
CA ALA A 76 10.40 7.13 2.95
C ALA A 76 11.22 8.44 2.94
N ARG A 77 11.60 8.98 4.10
CA ARG A 77 12.51 10.13 4.23
C ARG A 77 13.90 9.79 3.71
N ARG A 78 14.49 8.68 4.14
CA ARG A 78 15.80 8.20 3.67
C ARG A 78 15.82 8.03 2.15
N ASP A 79 14.79 7.39 1.60
CA ASP A 79 14.67 7.18 0.16
C ASP A 79 14.56 8.51 -0.62
N ARG A 80 13.86 9.52 -0.07
CA ARG A 80 13.77 10.86 -0.68
C ARG A 80 15.13 11.56 -0.67
N GLU A 81 15.86 11.47 0.42
CA GLU A 81 17.21 12.05 0.55
C GLU A 81 18.20 11.40 -0.42
N ALA A 82 18.19 10.06 -0.52
CA ALA A 82 19.03 9.32 -1.46
C ALA A 82 18.77 9.74 -2.91
N ARG A 83 17.51 9.75 -3.35
CA ARG A 83 17.12 10.21 -4.69
C ARG A 83 17.51 11.65 -4.97
N ARG A 84 17.47 12.53 -3.96
CA ARG A 84 17.91 13.93 -4.10
C ARG A 84 19.42 14.01 -4.33
N ARG A 85 20.21 13.22 -3.61
CA ARG A 85 21.67 13.14 -3.79
C ARG A 85 22.04 12.59 -5.16
N GLU A 86 21.40 11.51 -5.59
CA GLU A 86 21.62 10.91 -6.92
C GLU A 86 21.34 11.91 -8.04
N ARG A 87 20.21 12.64 -7.96
CA ARG A 87 19.87 13.68 -8.95
C ARG A 87 20.85 14.85 -8.96
N ALA A 88 21.39 15.23 -7.80
CA ALA A 88 22.41 16.27 -7.72
C ALA A 88 23.71 15.80 -8.38
N ALA A 89 24.20 14.62 -8.02
CA ALA A 89 25.40 14.03 -8.60
C ALA A 89 25.28 13.85 -10.13
N ALA A 90 24.13 13.38 -10.62
CA ALA A 90 23.89 13.21 -12.06
C ALA A 90 23.93 14.55 -12.83
N ARG A 91 23.40 15.63 -12.24
CA ARG A 91 23.47 16.98 -12.82
C ARG A 91 24.90 17.50 -12.84
N ASP A 92 25.62 17.32 -11.73
CA ASP A 92 26.99 17.80 -11.60
C ASP A 92 27.96 17.02 -12.52
N SER A 93 27.69 15.74 -12.80
CA SER A 93 28.44 14.95 -13.80
C SER A 93 28.11 15.24 -15.27
N ALA A 94 26.99 15.93 -15.51
CA ALA A 94 26.54 16.32 -16.85
C ALA A 94 26.96 17.75 -17.23
N THR A 95 27.68 18.44 -16.34
CA THR A 95 28.27 19.79 -16.53
C THR A 95 29.77 19.66 -16.72
#